data_AF-A0A5A7NY70-F1
#
_entry.id   AF-A0A5A7NY70-F1
#
_cell.length_a   1.000
_cell.length_b   1.000
_cell.length_c   1.000
_cell.angle_alpha   90.00
_cell.angle_beta   90.00
_cell.angle_gamma   90.00
#
_symmetry.space_group_name_H-M   'P 1'
#
loop_
_entity.id
_entity.type
_entity.pdbx_description
1 polymer ?
#
loop_
_entity_poly.entity_id
_entity_poly.type
_entity_poly.pdbx_seq_one_letter_code
_entity_poly.pdbx_strand_id
1 'polypeptide(L)'
;MSRDKYAGYKGVVARWPNLEGRARLYLRPSMKKFESAHTTLEICSWTRFQPGFLNRQIVTLLSALEVKDNVFWEMQEKMVSGLDRILEDTDTAYDVLSGSCSDQGNTAAIMLSAGFRPQTEPHLRGMLTSIRTAQLGDLREKARIFVPSGRWLMGCLDESRVLEHGQCFVQVSTPCLENCFVGHGPEFSGYDRKMQVVRGLVAIAKNPCLHPGDVRILEAVDAPELHHLYDCLVFPQKGERPHPNEASGSDLDGDLYFVTWDQNLIPPSKRSWTPMEYAPGEEKKLPRDVKHSVKSYALCISFLKMLVC
;
A
#
# COMPACT_ATOMS: atom_id res chain seq x y z
N MET A 1 -4.38 -10.88 -1.42
CA MET A 1 -5.69 -10.21 -1.57
C MET A 1 -5.70 -9.44 -2.88
N SER A 2 -6.88 -9.20 -3.44
CA SER A 2 -7.08 -8.45 -4.68
C SER A 2 -8.28 -7.53 -4.59
N ARG A 3 -8.24 -6.43 -5.35
CA ARG A 3 -9.40 -5.60 -5.63
C ARG A 3 -10.05 -6.12 -6.91
N ASP A 4 -11.31 -6.48 -6.81
CA ASP A 4 -11.98 -7.27 -7.83
C ASP A 4 -13.32 -6.68 -8.27
N LYS A 5 -13.71 -7.03 -9.49
CA LYS A 5 -15.07 -6.86 -10.01
C LYS A 5 -15.62 -8.21 -10.46
N TYR A 6 -16.86 -8.49 -10.09
CA TYR A 6 -17.55 -9.74 -10.44
C TYR A 6 -19.06 -9.52 -10.41
N ALA A 7 -19.79 -9.76 -11.51
CA ALA A 7 -21.26 -9.73 -11.55
C ALA A 7 -21.92 -8.49 -10.88
N GLY A 8 -21.33 -7.31 -11.06
CA GLY A 8 -21.84 -6.06 -10.45
C GLY A 8 -21.42 -5.85 -8.99
N TYR A 9 -20.60 -6.74 -8.43
CA TYR A 9 -19.92 -6.59 -7.16
C TYR A 9 -18.54 -5.93 -7.34
N LYS A 10 -18.15 -5.09 -6.39
CA LYS A 10 -16.83 -4.44 -6.30
C LYS A 10 -16.34 -4.47 -4.86
N GLY A 11 -15.10 -4.88 -4.64
CA GLY A 11 -14.45 -4.78 -3.34
C GLY A 11 -13.14 -5.57 -3.27
N VAL A 12 -12.69 -5.89 -2.06
CA VAL A 12 -11.50 -6.70 -1.80
C VAL A 12 -11.86 -8.15 -1.55
N VAL A 13 -11.12 -9.09 -2.16
CA VAL A 13 -11.21 -10.52 -1.89
C VAL A 13 -9.92 -11.00 -1.22
N ALA A 14 -10.08 -11.75 -0.14
CA ALA A 14 -8.99 -12.42 0.57
C ALA A 14 -9.02 -13.93 0.32
N ARG A 15 -7.84 -14.54 0.31
CA ARG A 15 -7.71 -15.99 0.22
C ARG A 15 -7.99 -16.58 1.60
N TRP A 16 -8.96 -17.47 1.70
CA TRP A 16 -9.21 -18.23 2.92
C TRP A 16 -8.31 -19.48 2.97
N PRO A 17 -7.68 -19.80 4.12
CA PRO A 17 -6.87 -21.00 4.26
C PRO A 17 -7.77 -22.26 4.25
N ASN A 18 -7.20 -23.41 3.90
CA ASN A 18 -7.86 -24.72 4.03
C ASN A 18 -9.16 -24.92 3.23
N LEU A 19 -9.27 -24.29 2.05
CA LEU A 19 -10.35 -24.60 1.11
C LEU A 19 -10.02 -25.88 0.31
N GLU A 20 -10.54 -27.02 0.77
CA GLU A 20 -10.54 -28.25 -0.01
C GLU A 20 -11.71 -28.26 -1.02
N GLY A 21 -11.42 -28.60 -2.29
CA GLY A 21 -12.44 -28.77 -3.34
C GLY A 21 -12.52 -27.61 -4.36
N ARG A 22 -13.73 -27.35 -4.87
CA ARG A 22 -13.99 -26.35 -5.92
C ARG A 22 -13.79 -24.93 -5.40
N ALA A 23 -13.20 -24.05 -6.21
CA ALA A 23 -13.05 -22.62 -5.89
C ALA A 23 -14.43 -21.99 -5.57
N ARG A 24 -14.54 -21.37 -4.39
CA ARG A 24 -15.74 -20.66 -3.93
C ARG A 24 -15.39 -19.20 -3.70
N LEU A 25 -16.28 -18.30 -4.12
CA LEU A 25 -16.19 -16.87 -3.90
C LEU A 25 -17.36 -16.44 -3.02
N TYR A 26 -17.05 -15.85 -1.86
CA TYR A 26 -18.03 -15.31 -0.93
C TYR A 26 -18.06 -13.79 -1.08
N LEU A 27 -19.25 -13.23 -1.35
CA LEU A 27 -19.44 -11.81 -1.62
C LEU A 27 -20.38 -11.21 -0.58
N ARG A 28 -20.03 -10.02 -0.07
CA ARG A 28 -20.84 -9.31 0.92
C ARG A 28 -21.91 -8.46 0.23
N PRO A 29 -23.09 -8.25 0.84
CA PRO A 29 -24.12 -7.37 0.29
C PRO A 29 -23.61 -5.95 -0.04
N SER A 30 -22.71 -5.41 0.80
CA SER A 30 -22.10 -4.08 0.60
C SER A 30 -21.25 -3.96 -0.67
N MET A 31 -20.76 -5.08 -1.20
CA MET A 31 -19.99 -5.12 -2.44
C MET A 31 -20.88 -5.01 -3.67
N LYS A 32 -22.17 -5.35 -3.58
CA LYS A 32 -23.11 -5.29 -4.69
C LYS A 32 -23.42 -3.83 -5.04
N LYS A 33 -23.04 -3.40 -6.25
CA LYS A 33 -23.27 -2.04 -6.72
C LYS A 33 -24.44 -1.95 -7.71
N PHE A 34 -24.64 -2.99 -8.51
CA PHE A 34 -25.76 -3.14 -9.44
C PHE A 34 -25.94 -4.61 -9.84
N GLU A 35 -27.07 -4.96 -10.46
CA GLU A 35 -27.29 -6.30 -11.01
C GLU A 35 -26.53 -6.50 -12.33
N SER A 36 -25.83 -7.62 -12.49
CA SER A 36 -25.15 -7.97 -13.73
C SER A 36 -25.02 -9.48 -13.90
N ALA A 37 -25.11 -9.97 -15.14
CA ALA A 37 -24.90 -11.36 -15.50
C ALA A 37 -23.43 -11.72 -15.83
N HIS A 38 -22.50 -10.75 -15.74
CA HIS A 38 -21.10 -10.95 -16.10
C HIS A 38 -20.33 -11.72 -15.00
N THR A 39 -20.00 -12.99 -15.25
CA THR A 39 -19.40 -13.90 -14.27
C THR A 39 -17.88 -14.04 -14.38
N THR A 40 -17.21 -13.20 -15.18
CA THR A 40 -15.74 -13.16 -15.20
C THR A 40 -15.23 -12.36 -14.01
N LEU A 41 -14.29 -12.94 -13.25
CA LEU A 41 -13.59 -12.25 -12.18
C LEU A 41 -12.49 -11.36 -12.77
N GLU A 42 -12.59 -10.06 -12.55
CA GLU A 42 -11.61 -9.07 -13.02
C GLU A 42 -10.77 -8.56 -11.85
N ILE A 43 -9.48 -8.92 -11.83
CA ILE A 43 -8.52 -8.45 -10.82
C ILE A 43 -7.97 -7.09 -11.27
N CYS A 44 -8.29 -6.04 -10.50
CA CYS A 44 -7.82 -4.67 -10.77
C CYS A 44 -6.46 -4.37 -10.11
N SER A 45 -6.22 -4.92 -8.93
CA SER A 45 -4.95 -4.79 -8.21
C SER A 45 -4.83 -5.90 -7.15
N TRP A 46 -3.61 -6.13 -6.64
CA TRP A 46 -3.35 -7.12 -5.59
C TRP A 46 -2.37 -6.60 -4.55
N THR A 47 -2.35 -7.25 -3.39
CA THR A 47 -1.41 -6.97 -2.30
C THR A 47 0.01 -7.33 -2.72
N ARG A 48 0.93 -6.41 -2.49
CA ARG A 48 2.35 -6.53 -2.81
C ARG A 48 3.13 -5.58 -1.93
N PHE A 49 4.44 -5.74 -1.88
CA PHE A 49 5.33 -4.77 -1.27
C PHE A 49 5.09 -3.37 -1.86
N GLN A 50 4.69 -2.42 -1.01
CA GLN A 50 4.59 -1.01 -1.33
C GLN A 50 5.31 -0.21 -0.25
N PRO A 51 6.46 0.41 -0.57
CA PRO A 51 7.24 1.18 0.39
C PRO A 51 6.41 2.27 1.06
N GLY A 52 6.57 2.45 2.37
CA GLY A 52 5.92 3.52 3.11
C GLY A 52 6.54 4.87 2.81
N PHE A 53 5.70 5.83 2.43
CA PHE A 53 6.11 7.21 2.26
C PHE A 53 5.11 8.13 2.94
N LEU A 54 5.62 9.08 3.71
CA LEU A 54 4.84 10.22 4.16
C LEU A 54 4.49 11.11 2.97
N ASN A 55 3.51 11.98 3.17
CA ASN A 55 3.19 13.07 2.27
C ASN A 55 2.87 14.31 3.11
N ARG A 56 2.68 15.45 2.44
CA ARG A 56 2.34 16.72 3.10
C ARG A 56 1.17 16.64 4.09
N GLN A 57 0.10 15.93 3.75
CA GLN A 57 -1.09 15.84 4.62
C GLN A 57 -0.76 15.07 5.91
N ILE A 58 -0.13 13.90 5.78
CA ILE A 58 0.24 13.07 6.93
C ILE A 58 1.27 13.79 7.80
N VAL A 59 2.28 14.44 7.21
CA VAL A 59 3.28 15.23 7.97
C VAL A 59 2.60 16.34 8.77
N THR A 60 1.71 17.11 8.15
CA THR A 60 0.97 18.18 8.84
C THR A 60 0.14 17.64 10.00
N LEU A 61 -0.58 16.52 9.80
CA LEU A 61 -1.39 15.93 10.88
C LEU A 61 -0.53 15.36 12.01
N LEU A 62 0.58 14.69 11.71
CA LEU A 62 1.48 14.16 12.74
C LEU A 62 2.14 15.30 13.55
N SER A 63 2.56 16.38 12.89
CA SER A 63 3.06 17.58 13.57
C SER A 63 1.99 18.21 14.49
N ALA A 64 0.74 18.32 14.01
CA ALA A 64 -0.38 18.78 14.83
C ALA A 64 -0.72 17.84 16.01
N LEU A 65 -0.38 16.55 15.90
CA LEU A 65 -0.48 15.55 16.96
C LEU A 65 0.78 15.47 17.83
N GLU A 66 1.62 16.50 17.80
CA GLU A 66 2.83 16.66 18.63
C GLU A 66 3.98 15.70 18.31
N VAL A 67 4.00 15.07 17.13
CA VAL A 67 5.23 14.46 16.60
C VAL A 67 6.22 15.58 16.29
N LYS A 68 7.41 15.52 16.89
CA LYS A 68 8.39 16.61 16.77
C LYS A 68 8.87 16.78 15.33
N ASP A 69 8.91 18.01 14.85
CA ASP A 69 9.31 18.32 13.47
C ASP A 69 10.73 17.87 13.11
N ASN A 70 11.64 17.79 14.09
CA ASN A 70 13.00 17.29 13.87
C ASN A 70 13.02 15.84 13.39
N VAL A 71 12.02 15.02 13.73
CA VAL A 71 11.89 13.66 13.22
C VAL A 71 11.77 13.68 11.71
N PHE A 72 10.89 14.52 11.16
CA PHE A 72 10.73 14.64 9.70
C PHE A 72 11.97 15.22 9.03
N TRP A 73 12.68 16.14 9.70
CA TRP A 73 13.92 16.71 9.19
C TRP A 73 15.02 15.65 9.08
N GLU A 74 15.26 14.89 10.15
CA GLU A 74 16.25 13.80 10.17
C GLU A 74 15.94 12.72 9.13
N MET A 75 14.66 12.40 8.91
CA MET A 75 14.25 11.45 7.87
C MET A 75 14.55 11.98 6.46
N GLN A 76 14.33 13.27 6.21
CA GLN A 76 14.65 13.91 4.94
C GLN A 76 16.16 13.94 4.70
N GLU A 77 16.96 14.33 5.69
CA GLU A 77 18.42 14.34 5.59
C GLU A 77 18.97 12.95 5.31
N LYS A 78 18.49 11.92 6.02
CA LYS A 78 18.85 10.51 5.76
C LYS A 78 18.51 10.09 4.33
N MET A 79 17.33 10.44 3.84
CA MET A 79 16.90 10.13 2.48
C MET A 79 17.78 10.83 1.44
N VAL A 80 18.06 12.12 1.60
CA VAL A 80 18.94 12.88 0.68
C VAL A 80 20.36 12.32 0.69
N SER A 81 20.92 12.07 1.87
CA SER A 81 22.27 11.50 2.02
C SER A 81 22.39 10.12 1.37
N GLY A 82 21.37 9.26 1.55
CA GLY A 82 21.31 7.96 0.87
C GLY A 82 21.27 8.12 -0.65
N LEU A 83 20.43 9.03 -1.15
CA LEU A 83 20.28 9.30 -2.59
C LEU A 83 21.54 9.88 -3.23
N ASP A 84 22.29 10.71 -2.52
CA ASP A 84 23.55 11.27 -3.02
C ASP A 84 24.64 10.20 -3.19
N ARG A 85 24.61 9.17 -2.35
CA ARG A 85 25.61 8.10 -2.33
C ARG A 85 25.35 6.97 -3.32
N ILE A 86 24.15 6.86 -3.92
CA ILE A 86 23.81 5.69 -4.77
C ILE A 86 24.68 5.55 -6.03
N LEU A 87 25.37 6.62 -6.46
CA LEU A 87 26.27 6.59 -7.61
C LEU A 87 27.71 6.23 -7.25
N GLU A 88 28.02 6.15 -5.96
CA GLU A 88 29.36 5.95 -5.39
C GLU A 88 29.44 4.64 -4.63
N ASP A 89 28.40 4.34 -3.85
CA ASP A 89 28.33 3.20 -2.94
C ASP A 89 27.24 2.22 -3.41
N THR A 90 27.68 1.03 -3.83
CA THR A 90 26.80 -0.03 -4.34
C THR A 90 25.87 -0.59 -3.27
N ASP A 91 26.31 -0.64 -2.02
CA ASP A 91 25.51 -1.19 -0.92
C ASP A 91 24.40 -0.20 -0.56
N THR A 92 24.74 1.09 -0.44
CA THR A 92 23.74 2.15 -0.26
C THR A 92 22.75 2.19 -1.44
N ALA A 93 23.24 2.06 -2.67
CA ALA A 93 22.37 1.99 -3.85
C ALA A 93 21.38 0.81 -3.75
N TYR A 94 21.87 -0.36 -3.36
CA TYR A 94 21.06 -1.55 -3.19
C TYR A 94 19.99 -1.38 -2.09
N ASP A 95 20.35 -0.80 -0.94
CA ASP A 95 19.42 -0.56 0.16
C ASP A 95 18.31 0.44 -0.23
N VAL A 96 18.67 1.51 -0.94
CA VAL A 96 17.70 2.48 -1.46
C VAL A 96 16.74 1.83 -2.45
N LEU A 97 17.25 1.03 -3.38
CA LEU A 97 16.43 0.36 -4.39
C LEU A 97 15.51 -0.69 -3.78
N SER A 98 16.02 -1.54 -2.89
CA SER A 98 15.24 -2.61 -2.26
C SER A 98 14.20 -2.06 -1.27
N GLY A 99 14.52 -0.97 -0.58
CA GLY A 99 13.63 -0.40 0.44
C GLY A 99 12.59 0.57 -0.11
N SER A 100 13.00 1.50 -0.99
CA SER A 100 12.18 2.66 -1.35
C SER A 100 11.63 2.62 -2.78
N CYS A 101 12.22 1.81 -3.65
CA CYS A 101 11.69 1.58 -4.99
C CYS A 101 10.77 0.36 -4.98
N SER A 102 9.62 0.48 -5.62
CA SER A 102 8.82 -0.68 -6.01
C SER A 102 9.47 -1.35 -7.24
N ASP A 103 8.66 -1.91 -8.13
CA ASP A 103 9.11 -2.65 -9.32
C ASP A 103 10.10 -1.87 -10.22
N GLN A 104 10.10 -0.53 -10.16
CA GLN A 104 10.96 0.35 -10.97
C GLN A 104 12.47 0.20 -10.65
N GLY A 105 12.82 -0.25 -9.44
CA GLY A 105 14.21 -0.43 -9.02
C GLY A 105 14.80 -1.81 -9.34
N ASN A 106 13.96 -2.77 -9.75
CA ASN A 106 14.35 -4.19 -9.80
C ASN A 106 15.52 -4.46 -10.75
N THR A 107 15.52 -3.89 -11.95
CA THR A 107 16.61 -4.10 -12.92
C THR A 107 17.94 -3.59 -12.39
N ALA A 108 17.96 -2.38 -11.82
CA ALA A 108 19.16 -1.81 -11.23
C ALA A 108 19.64 -2.61 -10.01
N ALA A 109 18.72 -3.10 -9.19
CA ALA A 109 19.04 -3.97 -8.05
C ALA A 109 19.67 -5.28 -8.50
N ILE A 110 19.08 -5.95 -9.51
CA ILE A 110 19.64 -7.19 -10.09
C ILE A 110 21.05 -6.94 -10.64
N MET A 111 21.28 -5.84 -11.35
CA MET A 111 22.60 -5.48 -11.86
C MET A 111 23.61 -5.28 -10.72
N LEU A 112 23.27 -4.54 -9.68
CA LEU A 112 24.15 -4.36 -8.51
C LEU A 112 24.52 -5.70 -7.88
N SER A 113 23.56 -6.60 -7.73
CA SER A 113 23.76 -7.92 -7.13
C SER A 113 24.54 -8.89 -8.02
N ALA A 114 24.49 -8.70 -9.34
CA ALA A 114 25.35 -9.38 -10.29
C ALA A 114 26.78 -8.80 -10.32
N GLY A 115 27.08 -7.79 -9.49
CA GLY A 115 28.41 -7.21 -9.34
C GLY A 115 28.69 -6.03 -10.28
N PHE A 116 27.70 -5.54 -11.02
CA PHE A 116 27.86 -4.32 -11.82
C PHE A 116 28.00 -3.10 -10.91
N ARG A 117 28.84 -2.15 -11.32
CA ARG A 117 29.13 -0.94 -10.56
C ARG A 117 28.74 0.32 -11.32
N PRO A 118 28.13 1.32 -10.67
CA PRO A 118 27.71 2.55 -11.35
C PRO A 118 28.87 3.42 -11.87
N GLN A 119 30.10 3.16 -11.43
CA GLN A 119 31.27 3.86 -11.95
C GLN A 119 31.76 3.28 -13.28
N THR A 120 31.49 2.00 -13.54
CA THR A 120 31.99 1.29 -14.72
C THR A 120 30.91 0.95 -15.73
N GLU A 121 29.65 0.83 -15.30
CA GLU A 121 28.51 0.46 -16.14
C GLU A 121 27.59 1.67 -16.40
N PRO A 122 27.65 2.30 -17.60
CA PRO A 122 26.89 3.50 -17.92
C PRO A 122 25.38 3.32 -17.85
N HIS A 123 24.86 2.13 -18.21
CA HIS A 123 23.42 1.86 -18.16
C HIS A 123 22.90 1.88 -16.71
N LEU A 124 23.61 1.20 -15.80
CA LEU A 124 23.30 1.21 -14.37
C LEU A 124 23.38 2.62 -13.79
N ARG A 125 24.43 3.37 -14.14
CA ARG A 125 24.59 4.76 -13.72
C ARG A 125 23.42 5.63 -14.18
N GLY A 126 22.97 5.46 -15.42
CA GLY A 126 21.81 6.15 -15.97
C GLY A 126 20.54 5.87 -15.16
N MET A 127 20.22 4.60 -14.92
CA MET A 127 19.06 4.19 -14.12
C MET A 127 19.09 4.79 -12.71
N LEU A 128 20.22 4.68 -12.02
CA LEU A 128 20.36 5.24 -10.67
C LEU A 128 20.22 6.76 -10.67
N THR A 129 20.79 7.46 -11.65
CA THR A 129 20.66 8.92 -11.78
C THR A 129 19.19 9.33 -11.99
N SER A 130 18.44 8.59 -12.79
CA SER A 130 17.01 8.81 -12.97
C SER A 130 16.23 8.59 -11.67
N ILE A 131 16.52 7.52 -10.94
CA ILE A 131 15.87 7.20 -9.65
C ILE A 131 16.17 8.30 -8.63
N ARG A 132 17.42 8.72 -8.50
CA ARG A 132 17.84 9.84 -7.63
C ARG A 132 17.04 11.10 -7.96
N THR A 133 17.02 11.48 -9.23
CA THR A 133 16.33 12.70 -9.69
C THR A 133 14.82 12.64 -9.40
N ALA A 134 14.19 11.49 -9.67
CA ALA A 134 12.77 11.29 -9.42
C ALA A 134 12.43 11.37 -7.93
N GLN A 135 13.18 10.68 -7.06
CA GLN A 135 12.92 10.70 -5.62
C GLN A 135 13.21 12.06 -4.98
N LEU A 136 14.28 12.75 -5.37
CA LEU A 136 14.55 14.12 -4.90
C LEU A 136 13.46 15.10 -5.38
N GLY A 137 12.97 14.94 -6.61
CA GLY A 137 11.85 15.72 -7.14
C GLY A 137 10.57 15.51 -6.34
N ASP A 138 10.19 14.25 -6.10
CA ASP A 138 9.02 13.89 -5.28
C ASP A 138 9.16 14.37 -3.83
N LEU A 139 10.37 14.31 -3.26
CA LEU A 139 10.63 14.85 -1.93
C LEU A 139 10.36 16.36 -1.89
N ARG A 140 10.93 17.13 -2.83
CA ARG A 140 10.74 18.57 -2.95
C ARG A 140 9.27 18.96 -3.18
N GLU A 141 8.61 18.29 -4.11
CA GLU A 141 7.29 18.71 -4.61
C GLU A 141 6.12 18.15 -3.82
N LYS A 142 6.30 17.03 -3.10
CA LYS A 142 5.20 16.32 -2.43
C LYS A 142 5.50 15.97 -0.98
N ALA A 143 6.67 16.36 -0.46
CA ALA A 143 7.18 15.92 0.84
C ALA A 143 7.10 14.38 0.97
N ARG A 144 7.49 13.68 -0.11
CA ARG A 144 7.44 12.22 -0.19
C ARG A 144 8.60 11.59 0.59
N ILE A 145 8.54 11.64 1.91
CA ILE A 145 9.60 11.19 2.81
C ILE A 145 9.51 9.67 3.01
N PHE A 146 10.58 8.94 2.71
CA PHE A 146 10.62 7.49 2.90
C PHE A 146 10.61 7.08 4.37
N VAL A 147 9.81 6.07 4.71
CA VAL A 147 9.70 5.50 6.06
C VAL A 147 10.09 4.02 6.01
N PRO A 148 11.31 3.64 6.48
CA PRO A 148 11.77 2.25 6.43
C PRO A 148 10.82 1.28 7.15
N SER A 149 10.34 1.68 8.33
CA SER A 149 9.35 0.97 9.15
C SER A 149 7.92 1.40 8.84
N GLY A 150 7.61 1.56 7.55
CA GLY A 150 6.27 1.88 7.09
C GLY A 150 5.95 1.27 5.73
N ARG A 151 4.66 1.07 5.45
CA ARG A 151 4.14 0.51 4.20
C ARG A 151 2.83 1.18 3.80
N TRP A 152 2.55 1.17 2.50
CA TRP A 152 1.19 1.40 1.99
C TRP A 152 0.50 0.05 1.83
N LEU A 153 -0.54 -0.21 2.62
CA LEU A 153 -1.17 -1.52 2.70
C LEU A 153 -2.64 -1.44 2.30
N MET A 154 -3.10 -2.43 1.53
CA MET A 154 -4.53 -2.59 1.26
C MET A 154 -5.25 -3.02 2.53
N GLY A 155 -6.33 -2.33 2.87
CA GLY A 155 -7.16 -2.70 4.01
C GLY A 155 -8.06 -3.90 3.70
N CYS A 156 -8.19 -4.81 4.66
CA CYS A 156 -9.17 -5.89 4.63
C CYS A 156 -9.76 -6.12 6.03
N LEU A 157 -10.79 -6.97 6.10
CA LEU A 157 -11.46 -7.30 7.36
C LEU A 157 -10.95 -8.63 7.89
N ASP A 158 -10.83 -8.74 9.21
CA ASP A 158 -10.68 -10.01 9.92
C ASP A 158 -11.99 -10.80 9.89
N GLU A 159 -12.09 -11.69 8.91
CA GLU A 159 -13.22 -12.61 8.76
C GLU A 159 -13.17 -13.78 9.79
N SER A 160 -12.05 -13.95 10.52
CA SER A 160 -11.92 -14.96 11.59
C SER A 160 -12.37 -14.44 12.96
N ARG A 161 -12.57 -13.12 13.10
CA ARG A 161 -13.04 -12.43 14.32
C ARG A 161 -12.13 -12.64 15.54
N VAL A 162 -10.83 -12.78 15.32
CA VAL A 162 -9.83 -12.93 16.38
C VAL A 162 -9.40 -11.59 16.96
N LEU A 163 -9.37 -10.52 16.15
CA LEU A 163 -8.93 -9.20 16.58
C LEU A 163 -9.99 -8.48 17.43
N GLU A 164 -9.54 -7.82 18.50
CA GLU A 164 -10.37 -6.92 19.32
C GLU A 164 -10.44 -5.51 18.75
N HIS A 165 -11.43 -4.73 19.18
CA HIS A 165 -11.50 -3.32 18.81
C HIS A 165 -10.26 -2.57 19.31
N GLY A 166 -9.65 -1.74 18.46
CA GLY A 166 -8.38 -1.07 18.71
C GLY A 166 -7.15 -1.87 18.27
N GLN A 167 -7.31 -3.15 17.90
CA GLN A 167 -6.21 -3.97 17.38
C GLN A 167 -6.18 -3.97 15.85
N CYS A 168 -5.05 -4.39 15.28
CA CYS A 168 -4.94 -4.76 13.88
C CYS A 168 -3.94 -5.92 13.70
N PHE A 169 -3.96 -6.56 12.55
CA PHE A 169 -2.91 -7.50 12.15
C PHE A 169 -2.19 -7.00 10.90
N VAL A 170 -0.86 -7.01 10.96
CA VAL A 170 0.02 -6.58 9.87
C VAL A 170 1.20 -7.54 9.79
N GLN A 171 1.30 -8.23 8.66
CA GLN A 171 2.46 -9.04 8.30
C GLN A 171 3.00 -8.52 6.97
N VAL A 172 4.29 -8.17 6.94
CA VAL A 172 4.92 -7.56 5.77
C VAL A 172 5.99 -8.48 5.20
N SER A 173 6.09 -8.50 3.88
CA SER A 173 7.22 -9.13 3.20
C SER A 173 8.49 -8.29 3.38
N THR A 174 9.60 -8.97 3.63
CA THR A 174 10.92 -8.34 3.59
C THR A 174 11.31 -8.17 2.12
N PRO A 175 11.73 -6.97 1.70
CA PRO A 175 12.27 -6.80 0.36
C PRO A 175 13.55 -7.64 0.23
N CYS A 176 13.56 -8.60 -0.69
CA CYS A 176 14.71 -9.43 -1.02
C CYS A 176 14.91 -9.51 -2.53
N LEU A 177 16.17 -9.66 -2.95
CA LEU A 177 16.60 -9.87 -4.33
C LEU A 177 15.83 -10.98 -5.05
N GLU A 178 15.49 -12.03 -4.32
CA GLU A 178 14.77 -13.19 -4.84
C GLU A 178 13.38 -12.80 -5.34
N ASN A 179 12.77 -11.72 -4.81
CA ASN A 179 11.53 -11.17 -5.33
C ASN A 179 11.72 -10.43 -6.67
N CYS A 180 12.93 -10.01 -7.04
CA CYS A 180 13.24 -9.35 -8.30
C CYS A 180 13.42 -10.34 -9.47
N PHE A 181 13.78 -11.61 -9.19
CA PHE A 181 13.92 -12.68 -10.20
C PHE A 181 12.61 -13.38 -10.59
N VAL A 182 11.48 -12.95 -10.01
CA VAL A 182 10.11 -13.50 -10.15
C VAL A 182 9.51 -13.32 -11.56
N GLY A 183 10.28 -12.85 -12.55
CA GLY A 183 9.79 -12.47 -13.89
C GLY A 183 9.71 -13.56 -14.97
N HIS A 184 10.21 -14.78 -14.75
CA HIS A 184 10.31 -15.77 -15.84
C HIS A 184 9.91 -17.21 -15.43
N GLY A 185 8.60 -17.47 -15.28
CA GLY A 185 8.09 -18.85 -15.27
C GLY A 185 6.81 -19.06 -14.45
N PRO A 186 5.95 -20.03 -14.81
CA PRO A 186 4.72 -20.35 -14.08
C PRO A 186 4.93 -21.25 -12.84
N GLU A 187 6.16 -21.52 -12.42
CA GLU A 187 6.49 -22.43 -11.32
C GLU A 187 6.78 -21.67 -10.01
N PHE A 188 5.73 -21.16 -9.37
CA PHE A 188 5.83 -20.55 -8.04
C PHE A 188 5.57 -21.57 -6.92
N SER A 189 6.59 -22.35 -6.59
CA SER A 189 6.62 -23.13 -5.34
C SER A 189 8.07 -23.31 -4.87
N GLY A 190 8.48 -22.60 -3.81
CA GLY A 190 9.69 -22.99 -3.07
C GLY A 190 10.51 -21.92 -2.36
N TYR A 191 10.24 -20.62 -2.52
CA TYR A 191 11.07 -19.60 -1.87
C TYR A 191 10.40 -19.06 -0.61
N ASP A 192 11.07 -19.24 0.52
CA ASP A 192 10.63 -18.83 1.85
C ASP A 192 10.75 -17.30 1.96
N ARG A 193 9.70 -16.59 1.49
CA ARG A 193 9.61 -15.14 1.64
C ARG A 193 9.67 -14.83 3.12
N LYS A 194 10.77 -14.21 3.56
CA LYS A 194 10.92 -13.79 4.95
C LYS A 194 9.82 -12.79 5.31
N MET A 195 8.84 -13.27 6.06
CA MET A 195 7.74 -12.45 6.57
C MET A 195 8.10 -11.92 7.95
N GLN A 196 7.67 -10.69 8.22
CA GLN A 196 7.76 -10.08 9.55
C GLN A 196 6.35 -9.74 10.03
N VAL A 197 5.96 -10.32 11.16
CA VAL A 197 4.76 -9.87 11.89
C VAL A 197 5.11 -8.61 12.67
N VAL A 198 4.35 -7.54 12.43
CA VAL A 198 4.49 -6.27 13.15
C VAL A 198 3.77 -6.38 14.49
N ARG A 199 4.39 -5.88 15.56
CA ARG A 199 3.83 -5.92 16.92
C ARG A 199 3.96 -4.56 17.60
N GLY A 200 3.00 -4.24 18.46
CA GLY A 200 2.97 -3.00 19.24
C GLY A 200 2.21 -1.88 18.55
N LEU A 201 2.38 -0.64 19.01
CA LEU A 201 1.62 0.49 18.50
C LEU A 201 2.02 0.84 17.07
N VAL A 202 1.00 1.03 16.24
CA VAL A 202 1.12 1.49 14.86
C VAL A 202 0.27 2.72 14.61
N ALA A 203 0.78 3.64 13.80
CA ALA A 203 -0.01 4.75 13.27
C ALA A 203 -0.50 4.39 11.87
N ILE A 204 -1.79 4.59 11.64
CA ILE A 204 -2.43 4.41 10.33
C ILE A 204 -3.07 5.70 9.85
N ALA A 205 -3.01 5.94 8.55
CA ALA A 205 -3.70 7.06 7.90
C ALA A 205 -4.14 6.68 6.49
N LYS A 206 -5.29 7.20 6.07
CA LYS A 206 -5.81 7.05 4.69
C LYS A 206 -5.84 8.42 4.04
N ASN A 207 -5.34 8.52 2.80
CA ASN A 207 -5.47 9.77 2.05
C ASN A 207 -6.83 9.85 1.35
N PRO A 208 -7.37 11.07 1.17
CA PRO A 208 -6.92 12.31 1.79
C PRO A 208 -7.18 12.30 3.31
N CYS A 209 -6.31 12.92 4.11
CA CYS A 209 -6.51 13.06 5.56
C CYS A 209 -6.42 14.54 5.94
N LEU A 210 -7.42 15.03 6.68
CA LEU A 210 -7.59 16.47 6.96
C LEU A 210 -7.92 16.75 8.43
N HIS A 211 -8.48 15.78 9.14
CA HIS A 211 -8.82 15.89 10.54
C HIS A 211 -7.77 15.15 11.41
N PRO A 212 -7.39 15.66 12.60
CA PRO A 212 -6.45 14.95 13.48
C PRO A 212 -6.86 13.51 13.80
N GLY A 213 -8.17 13.25 13.87
CA GLY A 213 -8.75 11.92 14.06
C GLY A 213 -8.61 10.95 12.88
N ASP A 214 -8.16 11.40 11.71
CA ASP A 214 -7.86 10.54 10.54
C ASP A 214 -6.61 9.70 10.73
N VAL A 215 -5.69 10.17 11.58
CA VAL A 215 -4.58 9.35 12.04
C VAL A 215 -5.08 8.50 13.20
N ARG A 216 -5.11 7.18 13.01
CA ARG A 216 -5.50 6.24 14.07
C ARG A 216 -4.27 5.56 14.63
N ILE A 217 -4.23 5.43 15.94
CA ILE A 217 -3.25 4.62 16.67
C ILE A 217 -3.93 3.31 17.05
N LEU A 218 -3.42 2.21 16.51
CA LEU A 218 -3.90 0.85 16.76
C LEU A 218 -2.79 0.00 17.36
N GLU A 219 -3.16 -1.10 18.01
CA GLU A 219 -2.22 -2.11 18.49
C GLU A 219 -2.09 -3.24 17.46
N ALA A 220 -0.93 -3.36 16.82
CA ALA A 220 -0.61 -4.51 16.00
C ALA A 220 -0.32 -5.72 16.90
N VAL A 221 -1.10 -6.78 16.73
CA VAL A 221 -0.97 -8.02 17.51
C VAL A 221 -0.61 -9.19 16.61
N ASP A 222 0.05 -10.18 17.18
CA ASP A 222 0.28 -11.43 16.48
C ASP A 222 -0.95 -12.34 16.60
N ALA A 223 -1.51 -12.72 15.46
CA ALA A 223 -2.69 -13.57 15.35
C ALA A 223 -2.38 -14.72 14.37
N PRO A 224 -2.00 -15.91 14.87
CA PRO A 224 -1.62 -17.07 14.03
C PRO A 224 -2.67 -17.44 12.96
N GLU A 225 -3.96 -17.26 13.27
CA GLU A 225 -5.07 -17.51 12.35
C GLU A 225 -5.00 -16.63 11.10
N LEU A 226 -4.34 -15.47 11.19
CA LEU A 226 -4.23 -14.47 10.13
C LEU A 226 -2.88 -14.50 9.39
N HIS A 227 -1.94 -15.39 9.72
CA HIS A 227 -0.60 -15.47 9.09
C HIS A 227 -0.63 -15.74 7.58
N HIS A 228 -1.73 -16.27 7.07
CA HIS A 228 -1.97 -16.44 5.64
C HIS A 228 -2.20 -15.12 4.89
N LEU A 229 -2.49 -14.03 5.62
CA LEU A 229 -2.65 -12.67 5.11
C LEU A 229 -1.32 -11.91 5.28
N TYR A 230 -0.79 -11.37 4.19
CA TYR A 230 0.45 -10.58 4.20
C TYR A 230 0.37 -9.45 3.17
N ASP A 231 1.19 -8.42 3.38
CA ASP A 231 1.21 -7.17 2.62
C ASP A 231 -0.17 -6.49 2.56
N CYS A 232 -0.90 -6.56 3.68
CA CYS A 232 -2.19 -5.95 3.92
C CYS A 232 -2.33 -5.47 5.36
N LEU A 233 -3.30 -4.59 5.59
CA LEU A 233 -3.73 -4.19 6.93
C LEU A 233 -5.06 -4.88 7.23
N VAL A 234 -5.08 -5.74 8.24
CA VAL A 234 -6.30 -6.45 8.66
C VAL A 234 -6.94 -5.70 9.81
N PHE A 235 -8.20 -5.28 9.62
CA PHE A 235 -9.00 -4.57 10.61
C PHE A 235 -9.92 -5.53 11.39
N PRO A 236 -10.21 -5.25 12.67
CA PRO A 236 -11.13 -6.03 13.47
C PRO A 236 -12.57 -5.83 12.98
N GLN A 237 -13.36 -6.88 13.08
CA GLN A 237 -14.82 -6.79 12.91
C GLN A 237 -15.51 -6.21 14.17
N LYS A 238 -14.85 -6.29 15.33
CA LYS A 238 -15.41 -5.89 16.63
C LYS A 238 -15.33 -4.37 16.84
N GLY A 239 -16.30 -3.84 17.57
CA GLY A 239 -16.39 -2.43 17.95
C GLY A 239 -17.68 -1.75 17.47
N GLU A 240 -17.94 -0.57 18.02
CA GLU A 240 -19.13 0.22 17.66
C GLU A 240 -18.98 0.92 16.31
N ARG A 241 -17.76 1.39 16.00
CA ARG A 241 -17.43 2.07 14.76
C ARG A 241 -16.24 1.37 14.07
N PRO A 242 -16.35 1.00 12.78
CA PRO A 242 -15.23 0.39 12.06
C PRO A 242 -14.05 1.36 11.90
N HIS A 243 -12.83 0.95 12.27
CA HIS A 243 -11.61 1.75 12.07
C HIS A 243 -11.40 2.29 10.64
N PRO A 244 -11.74 1.55 9.56
CA PRO A 244 -11.74 2.12 8.21
C PRO A 244 -12.57 3.39 8.10
N ASN A 245 -13.77 3.41 8.69
CA ASN A 245 -14.63 4.57 8.67
C ASN A 245 -14.08 5.71 9.55
N GLU A 246 -13.42 5.39 10.67
CA GLU A 246 -12.76 6.39 11.51
C GLU A 246 -11.62 7.11 10.79
N ALA A 247 -10.95 6.43 9.85
CA ALA A 247 -9.87 6.98 9.02
C ALA A 247 -10.42 7.54 7.70
N SER A 248 -10.80 8.82 7.68
CA SER A 248 -11.31 9.51 6.49
C SER A 248 -12.52 8.83 5.81
N GLY A 249 -13.40 8.18 6.58
CA GLY A 249 -14.65 7.62 6.04
C GLY A 249 -14.47 6.47 5.04
N SER A 250 -13.39 5.70 5.17
CA SER A 250 -13.03 4.61 4.24
C SER A 250 -14.00 3.41 4.29
N ASP A 251 -14.14 2.66 3.17
CA ASP A 251 -15.15 1.59 3.01
C ASP A 251 -14.59 0.22 2.54
N LEU A 252 -13.26 0.01 2.60
CA LEU A 252 -12.58 -1.27 2.33
C LEU A 252 -12.89 -1.88 0.94
N ASP A 253 -13.08 -1.04 -0.08
CA ASP A 253 -13.32 -1.47 -1.47
C ASP A 253 -12.04 -1.56 -2.34
N GLY A 254 -10.88 -1.49 -1.67
CA GLY A 254 -9.54 -1.41 -2.26
C GLY A 254 -8.70 -0.24 -1.75
N ASP A 255 -9.13 0.41 -0.68
CA ASP A 255 -8.41 1.51 -0.02
C ASP A 255 -7.00 1.10 0.44
N LEU A 256 -6.06 2.03 0.26
CA LEU A 256 -4.69 1.91 0.73
C LEU A 256 -4.48 2.81 1.96
N TYR A 257 -3.82 2.25 2.97
CA TYR A 257 -3.50 2.91 4.23
C TYR A 257 -1.99 3.03 4.36
N PHE A 258 -1.52 4.20 4.75
CA PHE A 258 -0.18 4.33 5.28
C PHE A 258 -0.19 3.69 6.66
N VAL A 259 0.71 2.77 6.90
CA VAL A 259 0.90 2.10 8.19
C VAL A 259 2.36 2.22 8.57
N THR A 260 2.64 2.71 9.76
CA THR A 260 4.00 2.75 10.29
C THR A 260 4.05 2.25 11.73
N TRP A 261 5.13 1.51 12.01
CA TRP A 261 5.51 1.08 13.35
C TRP A 261 6.80 1.76 13.82
N ASP A 262 7.21 2.84 13.14
CA ASP A 262 8.28 3.72 13.60
C ASP A 262 7.80 4.48 14.85
N GLN A 263 8.42 4.20 15.99
CA GLN A 263 8.03 4.80 17.26
C GLN A 263 8.23 6.32 17.31
N ASN A 264 9.06 6.88 16.43
CA ASN A 264 9.23 8.33 16.31
C ASN A 264 8.06 9.01 15.58
N LEU A 265 7.26 8.24 14.83
CA LEU A 265 6.07 8.73 14.12
C LEU A 265 4.77 8.44 14.88
N ILE A 266 4.84 7.75 16.02
CA ILE A 266 3.69 7.58 16.91
C ILE A 266 3.54 8.85 17.76
N PRO A 267 2.37 9.53 17.74
CA PRO A 267 2.09 10.67 18.59
C PRO A 267 2.41 10.40 20.07
N PRO A 268 2.97 11.37 20.82
CA PRO A 268 3.30 11.19 22.23
C PRO A 268 2.13 10.75 23.11
N SER A 269 0.90 11.17 22.75
CA SER A 269 -0.34 10.77 23.42
C SER A 269 -0.60 9.26 23.36
N LYS A 270 -0.01 8.56 22.36
CA LYS A 270 -0.22 7.14 22.03
C LYS A 270 -1.69 6.77 21.85
N ARG A 271 -2.54 7.75 21.55
CA ARG A 271 -4.00 7.60 21.47
C ARG A 271 -4.51 8.33 20.23
N SER A 272 -5.51 7.74 19.60
CA SER A 272 -6.23 8.38 18.52
C SER A 272 -7.07 9.55 19.03
N TRP A 273 -7.16 10.63 18.25
CA TRP A 273 -8.16 11.68 18.48
C TRP A 273 -9.56 11.12 18.18
N THR A 274 -10.62 11.73 18.70
CA THR A 274 -12.00 11.43 18.27
C THR A 274 -12.13 11.60 16.73
N PRO A 275 -12.59 10.58 16.00
CA PRO A 275 -12.76 10.67 14.55
C PRO A 275 -13.92 11.60 14.19
N MET A 276 -13.80 12.33 13.08
CA MET A 276 -14.88 13.15 12.55
C MET A 276 -16.09 12.27 12.16
N GLU A 277 -17.29 12.83 12.20
CA GLU A 277 -18.48 12.17 11.65
C GLU A 277 -18.47 12.26 10.12
N TYR A 278 -18.17 11.14 9.46
CA TYR A 278 -18.23 11.02 7.99
C TYR A 278 -19.64 10.66 7.54
N ALA A 279 -20.63 11.43 7.97
CA ALA A 279 -22.01 11.21 7.55
C ALA A 279 -22.13 11.43 6.03
N PRO A 280 -22.77 10.50 5.29
CA PRO A 280 -23.02 10.71 3.87
C PRO A 280 -23.90 11.94 3.70
N GLY A 281 -23.60 12.76 2.69
CA GLY A 281 -24.47 13.88 2.31
C GLY A 281 -25.85 13.39 1.89
N GLU A 282 -26.86 14.25 2.01
CA GLU A 282 -28.23 13.91 1.60
C GLU A 282 -28.27 13.48 0.13
N GLU A 283 -28.89 12.32 -0.13
CA GLU A 283 -29.05 11.79 -1.47
C GLU A 283 -30.03 12.67 -2.26
N LYS A 284 -29.49 13.47 -3.20
CA LYS A 284 -30.32 14.24 -4.13
C LYS A 284 -30.88 13.32 -5.20
N LYS A 285 -32.11 12.83 -4.99
CA LYS A 285 -32.87 12.13 -6.01
C LYS A 285 -33.22 13.10 -7.13
N LEU A 286 -32.61 12.92 -8.29
CA LEU A 286 -32.96 13.70 -9.47
C LEU A 286 -34.30 13.20 -10.03
N PRO A 287 -35.22 14.09 -10.43
CA PRO A 287 -36.54 13.72 -10.96
C PRO A 287 -36.49 13.13 -12.38
N ARG A 288 -35.30 12.80 -12.88
CA ARG A 288 -35.08 12.28 -14.23
C ARG A 288 -34.52 10.88 -14.13
N ASP A 289 -35.02 9.98 -14.97
CA ASP A 289 -34.41 8.67 -15.14
C ASP A 289 -32.98 8.79 -15.69
N VAL A 290 -32.10 7.92 -15.20
CA VAL A 290 -30.73 7.82 -15.71
C VAL A 290 -30.78 7.20 -17.11
N LYS A 291 -30.71 8.06 -18.14
CA LYS A 291 -30.53 7.60 -19.52
C LYS A 291 -29.07 7.19 -19.71
N HIS A 292 -28.78 5.89 -19.68
CA HIS A 292 -27.48 5.37 -20.08
C HIS A 292 -27.30 5.53 -21.60
N SER A 293 -26.63 6.60 -22.06
CA SER A 293 -26.13 6.61 -23.44
C SER A 293 -24.87 5.76 -23.49
N VAL A 294 -25.00 4.50 -23.91
CA VAL A 294 -23.83 3.69 -24.26
C VAL A 294 -23.24 4.30 -25.53
N LYS A 295 -22.27 5.21 -25.37
CA LYS A 295 -21.40 5.60 -26.48
C LYS A 295 -20.40 4.47 -26.65
N SER A 296 -20.61 3.64 -27.66
CA SER A 296 -19.64 2.65 -28.12
C SER A 296 -18.40 3.38 -28.62
N TYR A 297 -17.47 3.72 -27.72
CA TYR A 297 -16.11 4.04 -28.15
C TYR A 297 -15.46 2.71 -28.52
N ALA A 298 -15.50 2.38 -29.81
CA ALA A 298 -14.53 1.47 -30.37
C ALA A 298 -13.14 2.08 -30.12
N LEU A 299 -12.47 1.61 -29.08
CA LEU A 299 -11.03 1.82 -28.91
C LEU A 299 -10.37 1.14 -30.11
N CYS A 300 -10.15 1.92 -31.16
CA CYS A 300 -9.27 1.55 -32.25
C CYS A 300 -7.87 1.44 -31.65
N ILE A 301 -7.45 0.23 -31.33
CA ILE A 301 -6.06 -0.09 -31.03
C ILE A 301 -5.32 0.03 -32.37
N SER A 302 -4.89 1.25 -32.68
CA SER A 302 -3.84 1.51 -33.66
C SER A 302 -2.79 2.39 -32.97
N PHE A 303 -1.52 2.09 -33.25
CA PHE A 303 -0.28 2.63 -32.66
C PHE A 303 0.34 1.85 -31.49
N LEU A 304 1.12 0.81 -31.82
CA LEU A 304 2.57 0.83 -31.59
C LEU A 304 3.28 -0.20 -32.49
N LYS A 305 3.44 0.13 -33.78
CA LYS A 305 4.47 -0.44 -34.67
C LYS A 305 5.22 0.76 -35.25
N MET A 306 6.15 1.31 -34.49
CA MET A 306 7.25 2.16 -34.96
C MET A 306 8.10 2.55 -33.75
N LEU A 307 9.08 1.71 -33.44
CA LEU A 307 10.37 2.03 -32.81
C LEU A 307 11.13 0.72 -32.61
N VAL A 308 11.53 0.14 -33.75
CA VAL A 308 12.71 -0.72 -33.86
C VAL A 308 13.47 -0.15 -35.05
N CYS A 309 14.48 0.67 -34.75
CA CYS A 309 15.71 0.65 -35.52
C CYS A 309 16.63 -0.36 -34.83
#